data_AF-A0A318LHE2-F1
#
_entry.id   AF-A0A318LHE2-F1
#
_cell.length_a   1.000
_cell.length_b   1.000
_cell.length_c   1.000
_cell.angle_alpha   90.00
_cell.angle_beta   90.00
_cell.angle_gamma   90.00
#
_symmetry.space_group_name_H-M   'P 1'
#
loop_
_entity.id
_entity.type
_entity.pdbx_description
1 polymer ?
#
loop_
_entity_poly.entity_id
_entity_poly.type
_entity_poly.pdbx_seq_one_letter_code
_entity_poly.pdbx_strand_id
1 'polypeptide(L)'
;MVYDEHRDVVVEDRSVAQLVSDLSEQTSRLVRDEMKLAVAEMQDKGKRFGMGAGLAGGAAVVAWFGAGALVAAAVLALALVLPGWASALIIGGALLVVAGLLGLLGKSQVQRATPPVPSEATESVRQDVETVKEKMRR
;
A
#
# COMPACT_ATOMS: atom_id res chain seq x y z
N MET A 1 50.47 9.07 64.29
CA MET A 1 49.06 8.84 63.92
C MET A 1 48.62 10.11 63.23
N VAL A 2 48.33 10.17 61.94
CA VAL A 2 47.48 9.29 61.13
C VAL A 2 47.99 9.35 59.68
N TYR A 3 48.14 8.18 59.05
CA TYR A 3 48.35 8.08 57.60
C TYR A 3 46.99 8.34 56.94
N ASP A 4 46.90 9.37 56.10
CA ASP A 4 45.72 9.62 55.27
C ASP A 4 45.75 8.65 54.09
N GLU A 5 44.73 7.80 54.01
CA GLU A 5 44.54 6.79 52.97
C GLU A 5 44.48 7.48 51.60
N HIS A 6 45.52 7.29 50.78
CA HIS A 6 45.36 7.39 49.34
C HIS A 6 44.37 6.31 48.90
N ARG A 7 43.09 6.70 48.73
CA ARG A 7 42.18 5.96 47.87
C ARG A 7 42.74 6.02 46.46
N ASP A 8 43.38 4.94 46.05
CA ASP A 8 43.64 4.64 44.66
C ASP A 8 42.30 4.55 43.94
N VAL A 9 41.89 5.67 43.34
CA VAL A 9 40.84 5.66 42.34
C VAL A 9 41.49 5.01 41.13
N VAL A 10 41.30 3.70 40.99
CA VAL A 10 41.64 2.97 39.76
C VAL A 10 40.74 3.56 38.67
N VAL A 11 41.22 4.63 38.04
CA VAL A 11 40.69 5.09 36.75
C VAL A 11 41.19 4.05 35.77
N GLU A 12 40.38 3.01 35.60
CA GLU A 12 40.61 1.95 34.63
C GLU A 12 40.57 2.60 33.24
N ASP A 13 41.76 2.89 32.69
CA ASP A 13 41.93 3.33 31.31
C ASP A 13 41.36 2.24 30.40
N ARG A 14 40.11 2.45 29.96
CA ARG A 14 39.40 1.49 29.12
C ARG A 14 40.24 1.20 27.89
N SER A 15 40.50 -0.08 27.64
CA SER A 15 41.28 -0.47 26.48
C SER A 15 40.54 -0.14 25.18
N VAL A 16 41.27 0.17 24.11
CA VAL A 16 40.70 0.38 22.76
C VAL A 16 39.84 -0.82 22.32
N ALA A 17 40.21 -2.03 22.75
CA ALA A 17 39.45 -3.25 22.51
C ALA A 17 38.05 -3.21 23.18
N GLN A 18 37.93 -2.67 24.40
CA GLN A 18 36.65 -2.52 25.08
C GLN A 18 35.76 -1.47 24.39
N LEU A 19 36.31 -0.34 23.93
CA LEU A 19 35.55 0.68 23.19
C LEU A 19 34.97 0.15 21.87
N VAL A 20 35.74 -0.63 21.12
CA VAL A 20 35.26 -1.25 19.87
C VAL A 20 34.17 -2.30 20.16
N SER A 21 34.31 -3.06 21.24
CA SER A 21 33.28 -4.00 21.71
C SER A 21 31.99 -3.28 22.09
N ASP A 22 32.09 -2.21 22.88
CA ASP A 22 30.95 -1.41 23.32
C ASP A 22 30.22 -0.74 22.15
N LEU A 23 30.96 -0.15 21.20
CA LEU A 23 30.38 0.44 19.99
C LEU A 23 29.69 -0.59 19.11
N SER A 24 30.28 -1.79 18.96
CA SER A 24 29.66 -2.89 18.20
C SER A 24 28.36 -3.35 18.88
N GLU A 25 28.35 -3.46 20.20
CA GLU A 25 27.17 -3.83 20.97
C GLU A 25 26.09 -2.73 20.90
N GLN A 26 26.46 -1.46 21.00
CA GLN A 26 25.54 -0.32 20.86
C GLN A 26 24.96 -0.23 19.44
N THR A 27 25.79 -0.38 18.41
CA THR A 27 25.34 -0.40 17.01
C THR A 27 24.37 -1.56 16.79
N SER A 28 24.69 -2.74 17.33
CA SER A 28 23.82 -3.91 17.23
C SER A 28 22.51 -3.76 18.01
N ARG A 29 22.51 -3.03 19.13
CA ARG A 29 21.30 -2.64 19.87
C ARG A 29 20.46 -1.67 19.05
N LEU A 30 21.07 -0.62 18.50
CA LEU A 30 20.38 0.39 17.68
C LEU A 30 19.70 -0.25 16.47
N VAL A 31 20.39 -1.10 15.72
CA VAL A 31 19.80 -1.80 14.56
C VAL A 31 18.60 -2.64 15.00
N ARG A 32 18.69 -3.35 16.13
CA ARG A 32 17.57 -4.13 16.66
C ARG A 32 16.37 -3.27 17.04
N ASP A 33 16.61 -2.09 17.61
CA ASP A 33 15.54 -1.19 18.02
C ASP A 33 14.89 -0.49 16.82
N GLU A 34 15.67 -0.10 15.80
CA GLU A 34 15.12 0.43 14.54
C GLU A 34 14.27 -0.62 13.81
N MET A 35 14.70 -1.89 13.82
CA MET A 35 13.87 -2.99 13.29
C MET A 35 12.56 -3.14 14.08
N LYS A 36 12.59 -3.09 15.42
CA LYS A 36 11.37 -3.17 16.23
C LYS A 36 10.44 -1.99 15.95
N LEU A 37 11.01 -0.79 15.80
CA LEU A 37 10.25 0.42 15.47
C LEU A 37 9.60 0.30 14.09
N ALA A 38 10.36 -0.12 13.08
CA ALA A 38 9.85 -0.36 11.73
C ALA A 38 8.72 -1.39 11.73
N VAL A 39 8.87 -2.49 12.47
CA VAL A 39 7.81 -3.50 12.63
C VAL A 39 6.56 -2.89 13.30
N ALA A 40 6.72 -2.11 14.36
CA ALA A 40 5.60 -1.45 15.04
C ALA A 40 4.87 -0.45 14.12
N GLU A 41 5.62 0.34 13.36
CA GLU A 41 5.06 1.31 12.41
C GLU A 41 4.35 0.61 11.25
N MET A 42 4.91 -0.48 10.72
CA MET A 42 4.26 -1.30 9.70
C MET A 42 2.96 -1.93 10.21
N GLN A 43 2.92 -2.38 11.46
CA GLN A 43 1.70 -2.90 12.07
C GLN A 43 0.63 -1.81 12.22
N ASP A 44 0.99 -0.62 12.68
CA ASP A 44 0.02 0.48 12.83
C ASP A 44 -0.50 0.97 11.47
N LYS A 45 0.40 1.15 10.48
CA LYS A 45 0.04 1.44 9.08
C LYS A 45 -0.86 0.35 8.51
N GLY A 46 -0.51 -0.91 8.72
CA GLY A 46 -1.27 -2.07 8.27
C GLY A 46 -2.67 -2.13 8.88
N LYS A 47 -2.81 -1.83 10.17
CA LYS A 47 -4.11 -1.78 10.85
C LYS A 47 -4.99 -0.65 10.30
N ARG A 48 -4.44 0.55 10.14
CA ARG A 48 -5.18 1.69 9.58
C ARG A 48 -5.62 1.43 8.14
N PHE A 49 -4.71 0.91 7.32
CA PHE A 49 -5.02 0.51 5.95
C PHE A 49 -6.07 -0.60 5.91
N GLY A 50 -5.91 -1.65 6.73
CA GLY A 50 -6.85 -2.76 6.81
C GLY A 50 -8.24 -2.34 7.26
N MET A 51 -8.35 -1.43 8.24
CA MET A 51 -9.63 -0.88 8.67
C MET A 51 -10.26 -0.02 7.58
N GLY A 52 -9.48 0.82 6.89
CA GLY A 52 -9.95 1.61 5.76
C GLY A 52 -10.45 0.74 4.60
N ALA A 53 -9.69 -0.29 4.23
CA ALA A 53 -10.06 -1.25 3.21
C ALA A 53 -11.30 -2.07 3.62
N GLY A 54 -11.39 -2.47 4.88
CA GLY A 54 -12.55 -3.17 5.43
C GLY A 54 -13.82 -2.32 5.43
N LEU A 55 -13.74 -1.06 5.85
CA LEU A 55 -14.86 -0.12 5.80
C LEU A 55 -15.27 0.20 4.36
N ALA A 56 -14.32 0.45 3.47
CA ALA A 56 -14.60 0.69 2.05
C ALA A 56 -15.25 -0.55 1.40
N GLY A 57 -14.74 -1.75 1.67
CA GLY A 57 -15.32 -3.01 1.21
C GLY A 57 -16.73 -3.22 1.75
N GLY A 58 -16.93 -3.03 3.06
CA GLY A 58 -18.25 -3.11 3.69
C GLY A 58 -19.25 -2.12 3.10
N ALA A 59 -18.84 -0.86 2.91
CA ALA A 59 -19.65 0.17 2.27
C ALA A 59 -20.02 -0.20 0.83
N ALA A 60 -19.08 -0.78 0.06
CA ALA A 60 -19.35 -1.25 -1.30
C ALA A 60 -20.40 -2.37 -1.32
N VAL A 61 -20.33 -3.32 -0.39
CA VAL A 61 -21.34 -4.40 -0.26
C VAL A 61 -22.71 -3.83 0.10
N VAL A 62 -22.79 -2.93 1.09
CA VAL A 62 -24.05 -2.29 1.47
C VAL A 62 -24.63 -1.47 0.32
N ALA A 63 -23.80 -0.68 -0.38
CA ALA A 63 -24.21 0.09 -1.55
C ALA A 63 -24.70 -0.81 -2.69
N TRP A 64 -24.08 -1.98 -2.89
CA TRP A 64 -24.51 -2.96 -3.89
C TRP A 64 -25.94 -3.47 -3.63
N PHE A 65 -26.22 -3.88 -2.39
CA PHE A 65 -27.58 -4.30 -2.01
C PHE A 65 -28.58 -3.13 -2.07
N GLY A 66 -28.18 -1.93 -1.62
CA GLY A 66 -29.00 -0.73 -1.72
C GLY A 66 -29.37 -0.38 -3.16
N ALA A 67 -28.40 -0.44 -4.07
CA ALA A 67 -28.63 -0.24 -5.51
C ALA A 67 -29.61 -1.30 -6.06
N GLY A 68 -29.45 -2.57 -5.69
CA GLY A 68 -30.40 -3.63 -6.06
C GLY A 68 -31.82 -3.37 -5.58
N ALA A 69 -31.97 -2.89 -4.33
CA ALA A 69 -33.28 -2.52 -3.78
C ALA A 69 -33.90 -1.32 -4.53
N LEU A 70 -33.10 -0.31 -4.91
CA LEU A 70 -33.57 0.82 -5.72
C LEU A 70 -34.00 0.39 -7.13
N VAL A 71 -33.25 -0.52 -7.77
CA VAL A 71 -33.64 -1.10 -9.06
C VAL A 71 -34.96 -1.85 -8.93
N ALA A 72 -35.13 -2.68 -7.89
CA ALA A 72 -36.39 -3.36 -7.63
C ALA A 72 -37.54 -2.37 -7.38
N ALA A 73 -37.30 -1.30 -6.63
CA ALA A 73 -38.29 -0.25 -6.40
C ALA A 73 -38.70 0.45 -7.70
N ALA A 74 -37.74 0.76 -8.59
CA ALA A 74 -38.02 1.34 -9.90
C ALA A 74 -38.87 0.40 -10.78
N VAL A 75 -38.56 -0.91 -10.77
CA VAL A 75 -39.36 -1.91 -11.48
C VAL A 75 -40.78 -1.98 -10.92
N LEU A 76 -40.94 -2.02 -9.59
CA LEU A 76 -42.25 -2.06 -8.94
C LEU A 76 -43.06 -0.78 -9.20
N ALA A 77 -42.41 0.39 -9.22
CA ALA A 77 -43.06 1.65 -9.53
C ALA A 77 -43.61 1.68 -10.96
N LEU A 78 -42.84 1.22 -11.96
CA LEU A 78 -43.34 1.08 -13.33
C LEU A 78 -44.41 -0.01 -13.45
N ALA A 79 -44.33 -1.06 -12.62
CA ALA A 79 -45.31 -2.13 -12.62
C ALA A 79 -46.71 -1.68 -12.14
N LEU A 80 -46.83 -0.47 -11.57
CA LEU A 80 -48.13 0.15 -11.27
C LEU A 80 -48.93 0.51 -12.54
N VAL A 81 -48.25 0.70 -13.68
CA VAL A 81 -48.86 1.12 -14.95
C VAL A 81 -48.61 0.15 -16.11
N LEU A 82 -47.73 -0.84 -15.94
CA LEU A 82 -47.37 -1.85 -16.94
C LEU A 82 -47.24 -3.24 -16.29
N PRO A 83 -47.31 -4.34 -17.07
CA PRO A 83 -47.00 -5.66 -16.55
C PRO A 83 -45.59 -5.74 -15.94
N GLY A 84 -45.43 -6.50 -14.85
CA GLY A 84 -44.16 -6.59 -14.13
C GLY A 84 -42.99 -7.06 -14.99
N TRP A 85 -43.23 -8.00 -15.92
CA TRP A 85 -42.19 -8.49 -16.85
C TRP A 85 -41.69 -7.39 -17.79
N ALA A 86 -42.59 -6.53 -18.30
CA ALA A 86 -42.22 -5.44 -19.20
C ALA A 86 -41.45 -4.35 -18.44
N SER A 87 -41.87 -4.03 -17.22
CA SER A 87 -41.17 -3.10 -16.34
C SER A 87 -39.75 -3.55 -16.03
N ALA A 88 -39.57 -4.84 -15.72
CA ALA A 88 -38.25 -5.43 -15.47
C ALA A 88 -37.35 -5.36 -16.70
N LEU A 89 -37.87 -5.64 -17.91
CA LEU A 89 -37.11 -5.54 -19.15
C LEU A 89 -36.71 -4.10 -19.49
N ILE A 90 -37.58 -3.12 -19.25
CA ILE A 90 -37.29 -1.71 -19.53
C ILE A 90 -36.16 -1.21 -18.61
N ILE A 91 -36.29 -1.42 -17.29
CA ILE A 91 -35.28 -0.99 -16.33
C ILE A 91 -33.97 -1.77 -16.54
N GLY A 92 -34.04 -3.09 -16.72
CA GLY A 92 -32.88 -3.93 -16.99
C GLY A 92 -32.15 -3.51 -18.27
N GLY A 93 -32.91 -3.26 -19.35
CA GLY A 93 -32.36 -2.77 -20.61
C GLY A 93 -31.68 -1.40 -20.47
N ALA A 94 -32.31 -0.45 -19.78
CA ALA A 94 -31.72 0.86 -19.51
C ALA A 94 -30.40 0.73 -18.72
N LEU A 95 -30.34 -0.12 -17.69
CA LEU A 95 -29.13 -0.37 -16.92
C LEU A 95 -28.03 -1.01 -17.77
N LEU A 96 -28.36 -1.96 -18.67
CA LEU A 96 -27.39 -2.56 -19.59
C LEU A 96 -26.80 -1.54 -20.56
N VAL A 97 -27.61 -0.60 -21.06
CA VAL A 97 -27.12 0.51 -21.90
C VAL A 97 -26.13 1.36 -21.12
N VAL A 98 -26.48 1.78 -19.90
CA VAL A 98 -25.58 2.56 -19.04
C VAL A 98 -24.30 1.79 -18.73
N ALA A 99 -24.40 0.51 -18.36
CA ALA A 99 -23.25 -0.34 -18.09
C ALA A 99 -22.34 -0.50 -19.32
N GLY A 100 -22.92 -0.66 -20.51
CA GLY A 100 -22.19 -0.68 -21.77
C GLY A 100 -21.41 0.61 -22.01
N LEU A 101 -22.05 1.77 -21.83
CA LEU A 101 -21.39 3.07 -21.99
C LEU A 101 -20.25 3.27 -20.97
N LEU A 102 -20.50 2.97 -19.70
CA LEU A 102 -19.47 3.04 -18.66
C LEU A 102 -18.32 2.08 -18.93
N GLY A 103 -18.60 0.86 -19.41
CA GLY A 103 -17.59 -0.11 -19.79
C GLY A 103 -16.71 0.36 -20.94
N LEU A 104 -17.30 1.00 -21.96
CA LEU A 104 -16.55 1.59 -23.08
C LEU A 104 -15.67 2.76 -22.63
N LEU A 105 -16.20 3.66 -21.81
CA LEU A 105 -15.44 4.79 -21.25
C LEU A 105 -14.32 4.31 -20.33
N GLY A 106 -14.60 3.34 -19.46
CA GLY A 106 -13.63 2.72 -18.57
C GLY A 106 -12.49 2.05 -19.34
N LYS A 107 -12.82 1.30 -20.39
CA LYS A 107 -11.82 0.70 -21.29
C LYS A 107 -10.91 1.76 -21.90
N SER A 108 -11.45 2.89 -22.35
CA SER A 108 -10.65 3.98 -22.91
C SER A 108 -9.70 4.59 -21.87
N GLN A 109 -10.16 4.79 -20.64
CA GLN A 109 -9.34 5.32 -19.56
C GLN A 109 -8.21 4.36 -19.14
N VAL A 110 -8.51 3.05 -19.05
CA VAL A 110 -7.49 2.02 -18.76
C VAL A 110 -6.45 1.96 -19.87
N GLN A 111 -6.87 2.02 -21.14
CA GLN A 111 -5.94 2.04 -22.27
C GLN A 111 -5.05 3.29 -22.29
N ARG A 112 -5.57 4.46 -21.87
CA ARG A 112 -4.78 5.70 -21.75
C ARG A 112 -3.80 5.70 -20.59
N ALA A 113 -4.06 4.90 -19.55
CA ALA A 113 -3.16 4.75 -18.40
C ALA A 113 -2.05 3.70 -18.63
N THR A 114 -1.89 3.21 -19.86
CA THR A 114 -0.88 2.22 -20.27
C THR A 114 0.19 2.93 -21.13
N PRO A 115 1.50 2.75 -20.89
CA PRO A 115 2.10 1.62 -20.19
C PRO A 115 2.25 1.80 -18.67
N PRO A 116 2.02 0.75 -17.87
CA PRO A 116 2.29 0.72 -16.42
C PRO A 116 3.78 0.75 -16.08
N VAL A 117 4.64 0.75 -17.11
CA VAL A 117 6.09 0.88 -16.98
C VAL A 117 6.45 2.33 -17.29
N PRO A 118 7.11 3.06 -16.36
CA PRO A 118 7.62 4.39 -16.66
C PRO A 118 8.60 4.26 -17.82
N SER A 119 8.26 4.84 -18.98
CA SER A 119 9.09 4.75 -20.19
C SER A 119 10.51 5.21 -19.92
N GLU A 120 10.67 6.25 -19.10
CA GLU A 120 11.97 6.79 -18.69
C GLU A 120 12.79 5.80 -17.85
N ALA A 121 12.16 5.06 -16.92
CA ALA A 121 12.87 4.07 -16.10
C ALA A 121 13.30 2.84 -16.92
N THR A 122 12.53 2.48 -17.94
CA THR A 122 12.95 1.42 -18.86
C THR A 122 14.05 1.86 -19.81
N GLU A 123 14.08 3.14 -20.19
CA GLU A 123 15.07 3.72 -21.08
C GLU A 123 16.42 3.90 -20.37
N SER A 124 16.42 4.37 -19.11
CA SER A 124 17.63 4.49 -18.29
C SER A 124 18.29 3.12 -18.03
N VAL A 125 17.50 2.10 -17.69
CA VAL A 125 18.01 0.73 -17.50
C VAL A 125 18.58 0.15 -18.80
N ARG A 126 18.00 0.49 -19.96
CA ARG A 126 18.51 0.05 -21.26
C ARG A 126 19.86 0.71 -21.60
N GLN A 127 19.99 2.01 -21.32
CA GLN A 127 21.23 2.78 -21.47
C GLN A 127 22.35 2.26 -20.57
N ASP A 128 22.01 1.91 -19.32
CA ASP A 128 22.96 1.34 -18.36
C ASP A 128 23.48 -0.03 -18.85
N VAL A 129 22.60 -0.88 -19.38
CA VAL A 129 22.97 -2.19 -19.95
C VAL A 129 23.84 -2.04 -21.21
N GLU A 130 23.55 -1.06 -22.08
CA GLU A 130 24.38 -0.78 -23.25
C GLU A 130 25.78 -0.30 -22.87
N THR A 131 25.88 0.59 -21.88
CA THR A 131 27.17 1.10 -21.38
C THR A 131 28.03 0.00 -20.78
N VAL A 132 27.41 -0.96 -20.06
CA VAL A 132 28.12 -2.14 -19.53
C VAL A 132 28.57 -3.07 -20.65
N LYS A 133 27.73 -3.32 -21.66
CA LYS A 133 28.10 -4.13 -22.83
C LYS A 133 29.23 -3.53 -23.65
N GLU A 134 29.24 -2.21 -23.83
CA GLU A 134 30.27 -1.50 -24.57
C GLU A 134 31.63 -1.57 -23.86
N LYS A 135 31.62 -1.43 -22.52
CA LYS A 135 32.82 -1.57 -21.68
C LYS A 135 33.41 -2.98 -21.65
N MET A 136 32.59 -4.03 -21.85
CA MET A 136 33.06 -5.42 -21.90
C MET A 136 33.59 -5.84 -23.28
N ARG A 137 33.26 -5.10 -24.34
CA ARG A 137 33.67 -5.39 -25.72
C ARG A 137 34.98 -4.69 -26.10
N ARG A 138 35.50 -3.81 -25.26
CA ARG A 138 36.75 -3.05 -25.45
C ARG A 138 37.85 -3.63 -24.58
#